data_AF-K8EBW0-F1
#
_entry.id   AF-K8EBW0-F1
#
_cell.length_a   1.000
_cell.length_b   1.000
_cell.length_c   1.000
_cell.angle_alpha   90.00
_cell.angle_beta   90.00
_cell.angle_gamma   90.00
#
_symmetry.space_group_name_H-M   'P 1'
#
loop_
_entity.id
_entity.type
_entity.pdbx_description
1 polymer ?
#
loop_
_entity_poly.entity_id
_entity_poly.type
_entity_poly.pdbx_seq_one_letter_code
_entity_poly.pdbx_strand_id
1 'polypeptide(L)'
;MSTTKRDALSTVNNNNNNNGNGFKSGGNCALAFDDDVDKEEESLLVLENRKRKSNITWEDEDKIIIKNHQHQHQRKLKNMRCDVEVRLKRDSIAKKSEVKKRVLEYFERSGMPTVRADEEINLDDSREEEDIVIALRAEELGPLWCGDFDELLAFLRNNCEKIVTYWDASGECEGMQLMFCEVDFRIHVHEINEDGAGEEREDDEEIATYKEYALPCREFSEYWDSLYLDEGKKLRLKNYARTALEFGNLNVNASLVAFNRVVLLHGPPGTGKTTMCKGLAQKLAIQMLDTYSEPVFVEINAHSLFSKWFSESGKLVSKLFEKIQELTDDEDTFVFVLVDEVESLAAARKATGAEPSDAIRVVNALLTQLDALKEKKNAMVLTTSNVTDAIDVAFIDRADVKMYVGNPADAARGHILLSSINELKRVGILPPTKLEMAKDSNLFKDVVIATEGMSGRALRKLPFLTIAGMNRSMCDGPINDEEFLRAVREQAINEKRERERLGANN
;
A
#
# COMPACT_ATOMS: atom_id res chain seq x y z
N MET A 1 34.13 -52.53 -7.86
CA MET A 1 35.52 -52.67 -8.36
C MET A 1 36.24 -51.38 -8.00
N SER A 2 36.94 -51.28 -6.86
CA SER A 2 38.38 -51.62 -6.70
C SER A 2 39.21 -51.06 -7.86
N THR A 3 40.28 -50.26 -7.73
CA THR A 3 41.36 -50.14 -6.72
C THR A 3 42.35 -49.10 -7.32
N THR A 4 42.77 -48.07 -6.60
CA THR A 4 44.13 -47.87 -6.01
C THR A 4 45.23 -47.25 -6.89
N LYS A 5 45.90 -46.21 -6.34
CA LYS A 5 47.36 -45.91 -6.27
C LYS A 5 47.55 -44.37 -6.25
N ARG A 6 48.39 -43.75 -5.41
CA ARG A 6 49.73 -44.12 -4.92
C ARG A 6 50.15 -43.25 -3.71
N ASP A 7 51.00 -43.83 -2.87
CA ASP A 7 51.67 -43.32 -1.67
C ASP A 7 52.76 -42.26 -1.90
N ALA A 8 53.10 -41.49 -0.85
CA ALA A 8 54.44 -41.39 -0.23
C ALA A 8 54.41 -40.37 0.95
N LEU A 9 54.50 -40.81 2.22
CA LEU A 9 55.72 -40.94 3.04
C LEU A 9 56.53 -39.63 3.21
N SER A 10 56.50 -39.03 4.40
CA SER A 10 57.56 -39.26 5.41
C SER A 10 57.35 -38.45 6.70
N THR A 11 57.62 -39.14 7.79
CA THR A 11 57.53 -38.78 9.20
C THR A 11 58.86 -38.20 9.67
N VAL A 12 58.87 -37.14 10.49
CA VAL A 12 59.87 -37.02 11.57
C VAL A 12 59.19 -36.52 12.84
N ASN A 13 59.40 -37.32 13.87
CA ASN A 13 58.94 -37.25 15.23
C ASN A 13 60.01 -36.57 16.09
N ASN A 14 59.65 -35.76 17.09
CA ASN A 14 60.35 -35.80 18.38
C ASN A 14 59.61 -35.04 19.49
N ASN A 15 59.06 -35.85 20.40
CA ASN A 15 58.84 -35.68 21.83
C ASN A 15 59.71 -34.62 22.54
N ASN A 16 59.14 -33.89 23.51
CA ASN A 16 59.15 -34.32 24.93
C ASN A 16 58.48 -33.32 25.90
N ASN A 17 57.53 -33.86 26.67
CA ASN A 17 57.39 -33.81 28.13
C ASN A 17 57.17 -32.50 28.92
N ASN A 18 55.91 -32.40 29.40
CA ASN A 18 55.47 -32.58 30.80
C ASN A 18 55.54 -31.46 31.86
N ASN A 19 54.45 -31.51 32.66
CA ASN A 19 54.14 -30.95 33.97
C ASN A 19 53.52 -29.54 33.94
N GLY A 20 52.29 -29.28 34.41
CA GLY A 20 51.43 -30.00 35.34
C GLY A 20 51.22 -29.16 36.61
N ASN A 21 49.95 -29.06 37.06
CA ASN A 21 49.36 -28.29 38.17
C ASN A 21 48.75 -26.94 37.74
N GLY A 22 47.45 -26.66 37.82
CA GLY A 22 46.35 -27.27 38.58
C GLY A 22 45.73 -26.20 39.47
N PHE A 23 44.45 -25.82 39.26
CA PHE A 23 43.40 -25.73 40.28
C PHE A 23 42.06 -25.24 39.69
N LYS A 24 40.99 -25.82 40.25
CA LYS A 24 39.54 -25.61 40.03
C LYS A 24 39.14 -24.17 40.46
N SER A 25 38.00 -23.57 40.12
CA SER A 25 36.60 -24.04 40.03
C SER A 25 35.73 -22.96 39.38
N GLY A 26 34.60 -23.35 38.76
CA GLY A 26 33.70 -22.45 38.04
C GLY A 26 32.88 -21.46 38.89
N GLY A 27 32.16 -20.57 38.18
CA GLY A 27 31.14 -19.69 38.74
C GLY A 27 30.79 -18.54 37.81
N ASN A 28 29.66 -18.70 37.12
CA ASN A 28 28.73 -17.68 36.60
C ASN A 28 29.12 -16.67 35.51
N CYS A 29 28.35 -16.81 34.44
CA CYS A 29 27.95 -15.82 33.44
C CYS A 29 27.10 -14.71 34.11
N ALA A 30 27.43 -13.43 33.88
CA ALA A 30 26.49 -12.30 33.80
C ALA A 30 27.21 -10.93 33.60
N LEU A 31 26.89 -10.32 32.46
CA LEU A 31 26.62 -8.88 32.22
C LEU A 31 27.77 -7.89 31.89
N ALA A 32 27.54 -7.29 30.71
CA ALA A 32 27.59 -5.86 30.35
C ALA A 32 28.75 -5.38 29.46
N PHE A 33 28.30 -4.78 28.36
CA PHE A 33 28.94 -4.00 27.31
C PHE A 33 29.81 -2.86 27.84
N ASP A 34 30.95 -2.62 27.19
CA ASP A 34 31.28 -1.41 26.44
C ASP A 34 32.68 -1.58 25.85
N ASP A 35 32.90 -1.19 24.58
CA ASP A 35 34.17 -0.69 24.02
C ASP A 35 34.05 -0.52 22.49
N ASP A 36 33.67 0.69 22.07
CA ASP A 36 33.75 1.20 20.69
C ASP A 36 34.41 2.60 20.73
N VAL A 37 35.72 2.67 21.02
CA VAL A 37 36.49 3.94 21.03
C VAL A 37 37.73 3.91 20.12
N ASP A 38 38.19 2.75 19.64
CA ASP A 38 39.52 2.68 18.98
C ASP A 38 39.51 2.84 17.43
N LYS A 39 38.42 3.27 16.79
CA LYS A 39 38.36 3.44 15.31
C LYS A 39 38.46 4.89 14.79
N GLU A 40 38.36 5.89 15.67
CA GLU A 40 38.44 7.30 15.24
C GLU A 40 39.88 7.81 15.15
N GLU A 41 40.81 7.33 15.98
CA GLU A 41 42.20 7.84 15.99
C GLU A 41 43.03 7.43 14.76
N GLU A 42 42.83 6.22 14.21
CA GLU A 42 43.53 5.79 12.99
C GLU A 42 43.09 6.58 11.74
N SER A 43 41.84 7.04 11.73
CA SER A 43 41.26 7.81 10.61
C SER A 43 41.81 9.25 10.55
N LEU A 44 42.08 9.84 11.71
CA LEU A 44 42.60 11.21 11.84
C LEU A 44 44.06 11.33 11.39
N LEU A 45 44.91 10.33 11.67
CA LEU A 45 46.32 10.31 11.27
C LEU A 45 46.53 10.15 9.75
N VAL A 46 45.61 9.46 9.06
CA VAL A 46 45.62 9.34 7.59
C VAL A 46 45.18 10.64 6.91
N LEU A 47 44.22 11.35 7.51
CA LEU A 47 43.73 12.65 7.06
C LEU A 47 44.78 13.77 7.28
N GLU A 48 45.47 13.82 8.43
CA GLU A 48 46.53 14.80 8.67
C GLU A 48 47.72 14.64 7.71
N ASN A 49 48.08 13.39 7.35
CA ASN A 49 49.13 13.14 6.37
C ASN A 49 48.74 13.51 4.93
N ARG A 50 47.45 13.51 4.59
CA ARG A 50 46.93 14.08 3.34
C ARG A 50 46.90 15.61 3.37
N LYS A 51 46.54 16.23 4.50
CA LYS A 51 46.53 17.69 4.71
C LYS A 51 47.90 18.35 4.51
N ARG A 52 49.01 17.63 4.75
CA ARG A 52 50.38 18.15 4.50
C ARG A 52 50.84 18.06 3.04
N LYS A 53 50.23 17.23 2.19
CA LYS A 53 50.68 16.99 0.80
C LYS A 53 49.88 17.76 -0.27
N SER A 54 48.67 18.19 0.05
CA SER A 54 47.86 19.03 -0.83
C SER A 54 47.54 20.31 -0.08
N ASN A 55 48.15 21.44 -0.44
CA ASN A 55 47.83 22.79 0.07
C ASN A 55 46.36 23.15 -0.21
N ILE A 56 45.43 22.54 0.52
CA ILE A 56 43.99 22.78 0.45
C ILE A 56 43.65 23.54 1.74
N THR A 57 43.20 24.78 1.60
CA THR A 57 42.78 25.59 2.75
C THR A 57 41.39 25.16 3.22
N TRP A 58 41.03 25.49 4.47
CA TRP A 58 39.72 25.16 5.03
C TRP A 58 38.53 25.68 4.19
N GLU A 59 38.71 26.80 3.45
CA GLU A 59 37.71 27.30 2.49
C GLU A 59 37.48 26.38 1.28
N ASP A 60 38.44 25.53 0.95
CA ASP A 60 38.32 24.57 -0.16
C ASP A 60 37.62 23.27 0.29
N GLU A 61 37.71 22.87 1.57
CA GLU A 61 36.92 21.77 2.13
C GLU A 61 35.42 22.10 2.15
N ASP A 62 35.04 23.31 2.58
CA ASP A 62 33.64 23.77 2.53
C ASP A 62 33.09 23.82 1.09
N LYS A 63 33.90 24.29 0.12
CA LYS A 63 33.52 24.28 -1.30
C LYS A 63 33.39 22.88 -1.88
N ILE A 64 34.19 21.91 -1.42
CA ILE A 64 34.12 20.52 -1.86
C ILE A 64 32.90 19.81 -1.24
N ILE A 65 32.61 20.04 0.04
CA ILE A 65 31.42 19.51 0.72
C ILE A 65 30.15 20.10 0.09
N ILE A 66 30.11 21.41 -0.14
CA ILE A 66 28.98 22.08 -0.81
C ILE A 66 28.83 21.57 -2.25
N LYS A 67 29.92 21.41 -3.02
CA LYS A 67 29.85 20.83 -4.37
C LYS A 67 29.40 19.38 -4.37
N ASN A 68 29.82 18.57 -3.40
CA ASN A 68 29.38 17.18 -3.28
C ASN A 68 27.92 17.07 -2.85
N HIS A 69 27.44 17.92 -1.93
CA HIS A 69 26.03 18.01 -1.58
C HIS A 69 25.20 18.52 -2.75
N GLN A 70 25.63 19.56 -3.46
CA GLN A 70 24.96 20.06 -4.67
C GLN A 70 24.94 19.01 -5.80
N HIS A 71 26.03 18.25 -5.99
CA HIS A 71 26.07 17.15 -6.94
C HIS A 71 25.19 15.96 -6.54
N GLN A 72 25.08 15.65 -5.24
CA GLN A 72 24.15 14.63 -4.75
C GLN A 72 22.70 15.09 -4.87
N HIS A 73 22.40 16.37 -4.59
CA HIS A 73 21.08 16.97 -4.80
C HIS A 73 20.69 17.00 -6.28
N GLN A 74 21.60 17.42 -7.19
CA GLN A 74 21.37 17.39 -8.64
C GLN A 74 21.28 15.96 -9.21
N ARG A 75 21.92 14.97 -8.58
CA ARG A 75 21.78 13.56 -8.96
C ARG A 75 20.49 12.94 -8.45
N LYS A 76 20.00 13.32 -7.26
CA LYS A 76 18.67 12.94 -6.73
C LYS A 76 17.54 13.52 -7.61
N LEU A 77 17.70 14.74 -8.12
CA LEU A 77 16.70 15.42 -8.97
C LEU A 77 16.63 14.87 -10.40
N LYS A 78 17.70 14.26 -10.92
CA LYS A 78 17.69 13.64 -12.26
C LYS A 78 16.99 12.29 -12.19
N ASN A 79 15.89 12.16 -12.94
CA ASN A 79 15.05 10.97 -13.08
C ASN A 79 14.06 10.76 -11.93
N MET A 80 13.47 11.83 -11.42
CA MET A 80 12.31 11.68 -10.55
C MET A 80 11.17 11.03 -11.34
N ARG A 81 10.60 9.95 -10.82
CA ARG A 81 9.56 9.20 -11.52
C ARG A 81 8.19 9.80 -11.22
N CYS A 82 7.41 10.05 -12.27
CA CYS A 82 6.02 10.49 -12.18
C CYS A 82 5.14 9.47 -12.92
N ASP A 83 4.35 8.69 -12.18
CA ASP A 83 3.34 7.81 -12.77
C ASP A 83 2.06 8.63 -13.02
N VAL A 84 1.62 8.71 -14.28
CA VAL A 84 0.43 9.47 -14.69
C VAL A 84 -0.66 8.49 -15.09
N GLU A 85 -1.73 8.42 -14.32
CA GLU A 85 -2.92 7.64 -14.64
C GLU A 85 -3.92 8.49 -15.42
N VAL A 86 -4.27 8.05 -16.63
CA VAL A 86 -5.24 8.71 -17.50
C VAL A 86 -6.43 7.78 -17.69
N ARG A 87 -7.59 8.20 -17.18
CA ARG A 87 -8.86 7.50 -17.38
C ARG A 87 -9.58 8.07 -18.59
N LEU A 88 -9.90 7.21 -19.56
CA LEU A 88 -10.69 7.58 -20.72
C LEU A 88 -12.18 7.67 -20.37
N LYS A 89 -12.89 8.56 -21.07
CA LYS A 89 -14.37 8.58 -21.06
C LYS A 89 -14.91 7.38 -21.81
N ARG A 90 -16.08 6.88 -21.41
CA ARG A 90 -16.74 5.73 -22.03
C ARG A 90 -17.03 5.90 -23.53
N ASP A 91 -17.30 7.13 -23.95
CA ASP A 91 -17.61 7.50 -25.33
C ASP A 91 -16.36 7.93 -26.14
N SER A 92 -15.16 7.87 -25.54
CA SER A 92 -13.92 8.17 -26.24
C SER A 92 -13.61 7.10 -27.28
N ILE A 93 -13.35 7.54 -28.51
CA ILE A 93 -12.86 6.70 -29.61
C ILE A 93 -11.37 6.90 -29.89
N ALA A 94 -10.69 7.67 -29.04
CA ALA A 94 -9.28 8.01 -29.22
C ALA A 94 -8.39 6.80 -28.91
N LYS A 95 -7.34 6.60 -29.71
CA LYS A 95 -6.37 5.54 -29.44
C LYS A 95 -5.57 5.88 -28.18
N LYS A 96 -5.34 4.90 -27.31
CA LYS A 96 -4.52 5.05 -26.08
C LYS A 96 -3.15 5.68 -26.35
N SER A 97 -2.50 5.32 -27.45
CA SER A 97 -1.20 5.88 -27.87
C SER A 97 -1.28 7.37 -28.26
N GLU A 98 -2.38 7.81 -28.86
CA GLU A 98 -2.60 9.22 -29.18
C GLU A 98 -2.84 10.02 -27.91
N VAL A 99 -3.70 9.52 -27.01
CA VAL A 99 -3.95 10.17 -25.71
C VAL A 99 -2.67 10.27 -24.90
N LYS A 100 -1.85 9.22 -24.85
CA LYS A 100 -0.53 9.21 -24.20
C LYS A 100 0.37 10.34 -24.72
N LYS A 101 0.44 10.51 -26.05
CA LYS A 101 1.20 11.60 -26.68
C LYS A 101 0.67 12.98 -26.31
N ARG A 102 -0.66 13.17 -26.33
CA ARG A 102 -1.31 14.45 -26.02
C ARG A 102 -1.14 14.83 -24.54
N VAL A 103 -1.21 13.86 -23.63
CA VAL A 103 -0.95 14.11 -22.20
C VAL A 103 0.51 14.49 -21.96
N LEU A 104 1.46 13.85 -22.65
CA LEU A 104 2.87 14.23 -22.57
C LEU A 104 3.10 15.65 -23.11
N GLU A 105 2.50 15.98 -24.26
CA GLU A 105 2.52 17.33 -24.84
C GLU A 105 1.91 18.38 -23.91
N TYR A 106 0.87 18.00 -23.15
CA TYR A 106 0.29 18.87 -22.12
C TYR A 106 1.32 19.19 -21.03
N PHE A 107 2.00 18.20 -20.46
CA PHE A 107 3.03 18.44 -19.43
C PHE A 107 4.25 19.20 -19.96
N GLU A 108 4.63 18.97 -21.22
CA GLU A 108 5.72 19.72 -21.86
C GLU A 108 5.38 21.21 -22.00
N ARG A 109 4.14 21.53 -22.39
CA ARG A 109 3.70 22.91 -22.69
C ARG A 109 3.20 23.70 -21.47
N SER A 110 2.51 23.05 -20.54
CA SER A 110 1.93 23.72 -19.36
C SER A 110 2.97 24.09 -18.30
N GLY A 111 4.20 23.57 -18.44
CA GLY A 111 5.15 23.55 -17.34
C GLY A 111 4.72 22.50 -16.30
N MET A 112 5.61 22.18 -15.37
CA MET A 112 5.27 21.19 -14.36
C MET A 112 4.21 21.71 -13.41
N PRO A 113 3.21 20.89 -13.03
CA PRO A 113 2.48 21.19 -11.82
C PRO A 113 3.50 21.25 -10.68
N THR A 114 3.43 22.31 -9.87
CA THR A 114 4.24 22.36 -8.64
C THR A 114 3.94 21.06 -7.88
N VAL A 115 4.99 20.35 -7.46
CA VAL A 115 4.86 19.13 -6.66
C VAL A 115 4.19 19.53 -5.34
N ARG A 116 2.86 19.54 -5.33
CA ARG A 116 2.04 19.90 -4.18
C ARG A 116 1.47 18.61 -3.65
N ALA A 117 1.93 18.15 -2.49
CA ALA A 117 1.09 17.27 -1.68
C ALA A 117 -0.30 17.94 -1.61
N ASP A 118 -1.36 17.14 -1.70
CA ASP A 118 -2.75 17.58 -1.63
C ASP A 118 -2.86 18.84 -0.75
N GLU A 119 -3.28 19.96 -1.35
CA GLU A 119 -3.10 21.31 -0.81
C GLU A 119 -3.34 21.42 0.71
N GLU A 120 -2.28 21.80 1.43
CA GLU A 120 -2.24 22.31 2.81
C GLU A 120 -3.01 21.52 3.88
N ILE A 121 -2.31 20.66 4.64
CA ILE A 121 -2.62 20.43 6.07
C ILE A 121 -1.33 20.28 6.88
N ASN A 122 -0.96 21.31 7.64
CA ASN A 122 0.08 21.21 8.65
C ASN A 122 -0.59 20.95 10.01
N LEU A 123 -0.34 19.79 10.61
CA LEU A 123 -0.67 19.50 12.01
C LEU A 123 0.63 19.10 12.73
N ASP A 124 1.55 20.08 12.79
CA ASP A 124 2.88 20.08 13.42
C ASP A 124 3.76 18.83 13.17
N ASP A 125 4.47 18.91 12.04
CA ASP A 125 5.84 18.41 11.79
C ASP A 125 6.14 16.91 12.06
N SER A 126 5.79 16.08 11.07
CA SER A 126 6.58 14.93 10.62
C SER A 126 6.50 14.83 9.09
N ARG A 127 7.25 15.68 8.40
CA ARG A 127 7.43 15.57 6.95
C ARG A 127 8.21 14.28 6.66
N GLU A 128 7.62 13.35 5.90
CA GLU A 128 8.22 12.70 4.71
C GLU A 128 7.50 11.40 4.25
N GLU A 129 7.44 11.22 2.91
CA GLU A 129 7.00 10.04 2.12
C GLU A 129 5.49 9.77 1.97
N GLU A 130 4.77 10.69 1.32
CA GLU A 130 3.49 10.38 0.67
C GLU A 130 3.59 10.55 -0.85
N ASP A 131 2.89 9.69 -1.60
CA ASP A 131 2.67 9.90 -3.03
C ASP A 131 1.97 11.25 -3.18
N ILE A 132 2.63 12.22 -3.80
CA ILE A 132 1.97 13.48 -4.11
C ILE A 132 0.97 13.20 -5.24
N VAL A 133 -0.31 13.43 -4.97
CA VAL A 133 -1.39 13.17 -5.92
C VAL A 133 -1.91 14.50 -6.46
N ILE A 134 -1.66 14.76 -7.75
CA ILE A 134 -2.30 15.90 -8.42
C ILE A 134 -3.35 15.34 -9.35
N ALA A 135 -4.60 15.38 -8.90
CA ALA A 135 -5.76 15.03 -9.71
C ALA A 135 -6.25 16.28 -10.43
N LEU A 136 -6.04 16.34 -11.74
CA LEU A 136 -6.65 17.36 -12.60
C LEU A 136 -7.93 16.75 -13.17
N ARG A 137 -9.10 17.31 -12.81
CA ARG A 137 -10.29 17.05 -13.64
C ARG A 137 -10.08 17.77 -14.97
N ALA A 138 -10.50 17.16 -16.07
CA ALA A 138 -10.32 17.79 -17.38
C ALA A 138 -11.03 19.16 -17.48
N GLU A 139 -12.07 19.35 -16.68
CA GLU A 139 -12.84 20.59 -16.50
C GLU A 139 -12.07 21.70 -15.74
N GLU A 140 -11.08 21.33 -14.92
CA GLU A 140 -10.24 22.23 -14.11
C GLU A 140 -8.98 22.72 -14.85
N LEU A 141 -8.72 22.20 -16.05
CA LEU A 141 -7.67 22.69 -16.93
C LEU A 141 -8.01 24.13 -17.35
N GLY A 142 -7.46 25.14 -16.67
CA GLY A 142 -7.85 26.54 -16.84
C GLY A 142 -7.59 27.12 -18.24
N PRO A 143 -8.36 28.15 -18.68
CA PRO A 143 -8.12 28.88 -19.92
C PRO A 143 -7.11 30.00 -19.65
N LEU A 144 -5.82 29.68 -19.59
CA LEU A 144 -4.78 30.69 -19.27
C LEU A 144 -3.68 30.84 -20.32
N TRP A 145 -3.87 30.30 -21.53
CA TRP A 145 -2.90 30.45 -22.62
C TRP A 145 -3.63 30.67 -23.95
N CYS A 146 -3.22 31.69 -24.71
CA CYS A 146 -3.80 32.07 -25.99
C CYS A 146 -3.09 31.37 -27.16
N GLY A 147 -3.83 30.63 -28.01
CA GLY A 147 -3.37 29.93 -29.23
C GLY A 147 -2.88 28.49 -29.00
N ASP A 148 -2.94 27.63 -30.04
CA ASP A 148 -2.48 26.20 -30.21
C ASP A 148 -2.61 25.19 -29.04
N PHE A 149 -3.04 25.62 -27.87
CA PHE A 149 -3.21 24.88 -26.63
C PHE A 149 -4.69 24.57 -26.39
N ASP A 150 -5.60 25.39 -26.92
CA ASP A 150 -7.05 25.17 -26.83
C ASP A 150 -7.49 23.88 -27.53
N GLU A 151 -6.90 23.53 -28.68
CA GLU A 151 -7.18 22.27 -29.37
C GLU A 151 -6.71 21.06 -28.57
N LEU A 152 -5.55 21.15 -27.92
CA LEU A 152 -5.02 20.12 -27.04
C LEU A 152 -5.92 19.93 -25.81
N LEU A 153 -6.31 21.01 -25.15
CA LEU A 153 -7.21 20.99 -24.01
C LEU A 153 -8.59 20.47 -24.38
N ALA A 154 -9.13 20.87 -25.55
CA ALA A 154 -10.39 20.35 -26.06
C ALA A 154 -10.30 18.85 -26.34
N PHE A 155 -9.20 18.38 -26.94
CA PHE A 155 -8.97 16.94 -27.14
C PHE A 155 -8.95 16.18 -25.81
N LEU A 156 -8.18 16.66 -24.82
CA LEU A 156 -8.09 16.00 -23.52
C LEU A 156 -9.44 16.02 -22.79
N ARG A 157 -10.18 17.14 -22.82
CA ARG A 157 -11.54 17.24 -22.26
C ARG A 157 -12.55 16.32 -22.94
N ASN A 158 -12.44 16.12 -24.24
CA ASN A 158 -13.37 15.27 -24.97
C ASN A 158 -13.09 13.78 -24.76
N ASN A 159 -11.86 13.40 -24.40
CA ASN A 159 -11.45 11.99 -24.33
C ASN A 159 -11.13 11.49 -22.91
N CYS A 160 -10.69 12.35 -21.99
CA CYS A 160 -10.26 11.97 -20.65
C CYS A 160 -11.33 12.34 -19.62
N GLU A 161 -11.68 11.39 -18.75
CA GLU A 161 -12.52 11.63 -17.56
C GLU A 161 -11.68 12.21 -16.42
N LYS A 162 -10.51 11.62 -16.17
CA LYS A 162 -9.63 11.98 -15.04
C LYS A 162 -8.16 11.81 -15.44
N ILE A 163 -7.32 12.78 -15.10
CA ILE A 163 -5.85 12.67 -15.20
C ILE A 163 -5.30 12.84 -13.79
N VAL A 164 -4.56 11.85 -13.31
CA VAL A 164 -3.99 11.87 -11.95
C VAL A 164 -2.50 11.58 -12.04
N THR A 165 -1.68 12.41 -11.40
CA THR A 165 -0.24 12.19 -11.29
C THR A 165 0.10 11.68 -9.90
N TYR A 166 0.99 10.69 -9.82
CA TYR A 166 1.56 10.14 -8.60
C TYR A 166 3.07 10.32 -8.65
N TRP A 167 3.62 10.94 -7.62
CA TRP A 167 5.05 11.23 -7.54
C TRP A 167 5.70 10.33 -6.50
N ASP A 168 6.77 9.66 -6.90
CA ASP A 168 7.68 8.96 -5.97
C ASP A 168 8.61 10.02 -5.35
N ALA A 169 8.03 10.90 -4.55
CA ALA A 169 8.70 12.04 -3.94
C ALA A 169 8.94 11.76 -2.45
N SER A 170 10.22 11.66 -2.05
CA SER A 170 10.57 11.91 -0.64
C SER A 170 10.10 13.32 -0.27
N GLY A 171 9.60 13.54 0.95
CA GLY A 171 9.02 14.84 1.37
C GLY A 171 9.95 16.05 1.19
N GLU A 172 11.26 15.84 1.01
CA GLU A 172 12.22 16.85 0.54
C GLU A 172 11.84 17.52 -0.80
N CYS A 173 11.04 16.88 -1.65
CA CYS A 173 10.68 17.36 -2.99
C CYS A 173 9.36 18.17 -3.04
N GLU A 174 8.66 18.30 -1.91
CA GLU A 174 7.41 19.06 -1.82
C GLU A 174 7.65 20.56 -2.07
N GLY A 175 6.82 21.18 -2.91
CA GLY A 175 6.94 22.58 -3.31
C GLY A 175 8.03 22.85 -4.36
N MET A 176 8.76 21.84 -4.82
CA MET A 176 9.78 22.03 -5.87
C MET A 176 9.15 22.30 -7.24
N GLN A 177 9.75 23.22 -7.97
CA GLN A 177 9.52 23.40 -9.40
C GLN A 177 10.55 22.56 -10.16
N LEU A 178 10.09 21.46 -10.75
CA LEU A 178 10.90 20.61 -11.61
C LEU A 178 10.78 21.09 -13.06
N MET A 179 11.81 20.85 -13.87
CA MET A 179 11.72 21.00 -15.32
C MET A 179 11.26 19.70 -15.98
N PHE A 180 10.52 19.79 -17.10
CA PHE A 180 10.04 18.61 -17.86
C PHE A 180 11.13 17.57 -18.13
N CYS A 181 12.36 18.00 -18.43
CA CYS A 181 13.49 17.13 -18.72
C CYS A 181 14.13 16.44 -17.50
N GLU A 182 13.70 16.78 -16.28
CA GLU A 182 14.23 16.19 -15.03
C GLU A 182 13.41 14.98 -14.55
N VAL A 183 12.26 14.72 -15.20
CA VAL A 183 11.27 13.72 -14.76
C VAL A 183 11.09 12.61 -15.78
N ASP A 184 11.01 11.38 -15.28
CA ASP A 184 10.60 10.19 -16.04
C ASP A 184 9.07 10.02 -15.94
N PHE A 185 8.34 10.51 -16.95
CA PHE A 185 6.89 10.39 -17.03
C PHE A 185 6.48 9.00 -17.53
N ARG A 186 5.75 8.25 -16.69
CA ARG A 186 5.14 6.97 -17.06
C ARG A 186 3.63 7.12 -17.14
N ILE A 187 3.14 7.30 -18.37
CA ILE A 187 1.72 7.54 -18.63
C ILE A 187 1.00 6.22 -18.90
N HIS A 188 0.00 5.94 -18.07
CA HIS A 188 -0.83 4.74 -18.05
C HIS A 188 -2.27 5.12 -18.46
N VAL A 189 -2.65 4.81 -19.69
CA VAL A 189 -3.98 5.13 -20.24
C VAL A 189 -4.89 3.93 -20.12
N HIS A 190 -6.01 4.08 -19.41
CA HIS A 190 -6.94 3.00 -19.14
C HIS A 190 -8.40 3.39 -19.35
N GLU A 191 -9.22 2.38 -19.58
CA GLU A 191 -10.67 2.44 -19.51
C GLU A 191 -11.10 1.72 -18.24
N ILE A 192 -12.28 2.08 -17.71
CA ILE A 192 -12.85 1.41 -16.56
C ILE A 192 -13.86 0.37 -17.04
N ASN A 193 -13.72 -0.84 -16.53
CA ASN A 193 -14.76 -1.83 -16.64
C ASN A 193 -15.93 -1.48 -15.70
N GLU A 194 -17.12 -1.40 -16.28
CA GLU A 194 -18.39 -1.08 -15.60
C GLU A 194 -19.17 -2.33 -15.22
N ASP A 195 -18.74 -3.50 -15.72
CA ASP A 195 -19.28 -4.78 -15.30
C ASP A 195 -18.97 -4.98 -13.82
N GLY A 196 -19.99 -5.40 -13.07
CA GLY A 196 -19.84 -5.73 -11.67
C GLY A 196 -19.08 -7.04 -11.46
N ALA A 197 -19.05 -7.49 -10.21
CA ALA A 197 -18.50 -8.81 -9.88
C ALA A 197 -19.15 -9.92 -10.73
N GLY A 198 -18.33 -10.68 -11.46
CA GLY A 198 -18.71 -11.99 -11.96
C GLY A 198 -18.93 -12.92 -10.77
N GLU A 199 -20.14 -13.47 -10.66
CA GLU A 199 -20.49 -14.49 -9.68
C GLU A 199 -20.79 -15.78 -10.44
N GLU A 200 -19.88 -16.75 -10.41
CA GLU A 200 -20.24 -18.11 -10.80
C GLU A 200 -21.05 -18.76 -9.68
N ARG A 201 -22.27 -19.19 -10.04
CA ARG A 201 -23.19 -19.93 -9.21
C ARG A 201 -23.23 -21.35 -9.77
N GLU A 202 -22.92 -22.36 -8.97
CA GLU A 202 -23.23 -23.74 -9.38
C GLU A 202 -24.76 -23.93 -9.37
N ASP A 203 -25.28 -24.71 -10.32
CA ASP A 203 -26.70 -24.77 -10.72
C ASP A 203 -27.71 -25.18 -9.63
N ASP A 204 -27.29 -25.44 -8.38
CA ASP A 204 -28.16 -25.78 -7.25
C ASP A 204 -27.85 -24.98 -5.96
N GLU A 205 -26.94 -24.00 -5.99
CA GLU A 205 -26.50 -23.27 -4.78
C GLU A 205 -26.87 -21.78 -4.76
N GLU A 206 -27.50 -21.34 -3.67
CA GLU A 206 -27.99 -19.95 -3.53
C GLU A 206 -26.90 -18.88 -3.34
N ILE A 207 -25.62 -19.24 -3.10
CA ILE A 207 -24.60 -18.25 -2.68
C ILE A 207 -23.23 -18.51 -3.32
N ALA A 208 -22.77 -17.60 -4.18
CA ALA A 208 -21.45 -17.61 -4.82
C ALA A 208 -20.28 -17.81 -3.82
N THR A 209 -19.28 -18.60 -4.25
CA THR A 209 -18.13 -19.05 -3.44
C THR A 209 -17.01 -18.02 -3.41
N TYR A 210 -16.90 -17.24 -4.48
CA TYR A 210 -15.90 -16.21 -4.69
C TYR A 210 -16.49 -15.13 -5.61
N LYS A 211 -15.79 -14.01 -5.74
CA LYS A 211 -16.14 -12.93 -6.68
C LYS A 211 -15.00 -12.69 -7.64
N GLU A 212 -15.32 -12.47 -8.91
CA GLU A 212 -14.35 -12.20 -9.97
C GLU A 212 -14.55 -10.78 -10.50
N TYR A 213 -13.47 -10.05 -10.71
CA TYR A 213 -13.51 -8.69 -11.25
C TYR A 213 -12.44 -8.53 -12.33
N ALA A 214 -12.84 -8.08 -13.51
CA ALA A 214 -11.89 -7.61 -14.52
C ALA A 214 -11.41 -6.20 -14.14
N LEU A 215 -10.09 -6.02 -14.02
CA LEU A 215 -9.48 -4.75 -13.66
C LEU A 215 -9.05 -3.96 -14.91
N PRO A 216 -8.99 -2.62 -14.86
CA PRO A 216 -9.45 -1.76 -13.76
C PRO A 216 -10.99 -1.69 -13.72
N CYS A 217 -11.62 -1.84 -12.55
CA CYS A 217 -13.08 -1.81 -12.42
C CYS A 217 -13.59 -0.52 -11.75
N ARG A 218 -14.88 -0.20 -11.95
CA ARG A 218 -15.50 1.02 -11.40
C ARG A 218 -15.53 0.98 -9.87
N GLU A 219 -15.84 -0.17 -9.29
CA GLU A 219 -15.98 -0.37 -7.85
C GLU A 219 -14.70 0.00 -7.08
N PHE A 220 -13.52 -0.34 -7.62
CA PHE A 220 -12.25 -0.15 -6.90
C PHE A 220 -11.60 1.22 -7.18
N SER A 221 -12.19 1.99 -8.09
CA SER A 221 -11.57 3.16 -8.71
C SER A 221 -11.21 4.30 -7.74
N GLU A 222 -11.85 4.36 -6.57
CA GLU A 222 -11.60 5.37 -5.52
C GLU A 222 -11.04 4.75 -4.22
N TYR A 223 -10.84 3.43 -4.18
CA TYR A 223 -10.44 2.75 -2.96
C TYR A 223 -9.04 3.14 -2.50
N TRP A 224 -8.09 3.28 -3.43
CA TRP A 224 -6.73 3.68 -3.10
C TRP A 224 -6.67 5.10 -2.54
N ASP A 225 -7.27 6.07 -3.23
CA ASP A 225 -7.18 7.49 -2.90
C ASP A 225 -7.93 7.81 -1.60
N SER A 226 -9.03 7.10 -1.33
CA SER A 226 -9.89 7.41 -0.19
C SER A 226 -9.43 6.81 1.14
N LEU A 227 -8.45 5.91 1.13
CA LEU A 227 -7.86 5.38 2.36
C LEU A 227 -6.87 6.40 2.94
N TYR A 228 -6.93 6.66 4.24
CA TYR A 228 -5.90 7.46 4.93
C TYR A 228 -5.27 6.56 5.99
N LEU A 229 -3.98 6.31 5.85
CA LEU A 229 -3.19 5.43 6.72
C LEU A 229 -2.02 6.22 7.28
N ASP A 230 -1.42 5.70 8.34
CA ASP A 230 -0.19 6.29 8.88
C ASP A 230 0.94 6.28 7.83
N GLU A 231 1.85 7.24 7.98
CA GLU A 231 2.87 7.62 6.99
C GLU A 231 3.64 6.44 6.37
N GLY A 232 3.91 6.54 5.07
CA GLY A 232 4.72 5.59 4.31
C GLY A 232 4.11 4.19 4.09
N LYS A 233 3.03 3.79 4.78
CA LYS A 233 2.48 2.42 4.66
C LYS A 233 1.98 2.09 3.26
N LYS A 234 1.23 3.02 2.65
CA LYS A 234 0.74 2.87 1.26
C LYS A 234 1.90 2.77 0.28
N LEU A 235 2.86 3.69 0.38
CA LEU A 235 4.01 3.76 -0.52
C LEU A 235 4.86 2.49 -0.40
N ARG A 236 5.19 2.07 0.83
CA ARG A 236 5.93 0.83 1.09
C ARG A 236 5.24 -0.38 0.50
N LEU A 237 3.92 -0.51 0.67
CA LEU A 237 3.17 -1.63 0.13
C LEU A 237 3.14 -1.59 -1.41
N LYS A 238 2.87 -0.43 -2.00
CA LYS A 238 2.86 -0.22 -3.46
C LYS A 238 4.22 -0.55 -4.07
N ASN A 239 5.30 -0.04 -3.48
CA ASN A 239 6.66 -0.25 -3.94
C ASN A 239 7.06 -1.71 -3.85
N TYR A 240 6.76 -2.38 -2.73
CA TYR A 240 6.98 -3.82 -2.61
C TYR A 240 6.25 -4.59 -3.70
N ALA A 241 4.94 -4.36 -3.86
CA ALA A 241 4.13 -5.10 -4.81
C ALA A 241 4.59 -4.85 -6.25
N ARG A 242 4.92 -3.59 -6.61
CA ARG A 242 5.51 -3.23 -7.90
C ARG A 242 6.81 -3.98 -8.15
N THR A 243 7.74 -3.99 -7.19
CA THR A 243 9.01 -4.70 -7.32
C THR A 243 8.81 -6.20 -7.49
N ALA A 244 7.85 -6.80 -6.75
CA ALA A 244 7.53 -8.23 -6.88
C ALA A 244 7.00 -8.59 -8.29
N LEU A 245 6.22 -7.69 -8.90
CA LEU A 245 5.77 -7.83 -10.30
C LEU A 245 6.92 -7.71 -11.29
N GLU A 246 7.74 -6.66 -11.16
CA GLU A 246 8.91 -6.45 -12.02
C GLU A 246 9.88 -7.63 -11.96
N PHE A 247 10.09 -8.20 -10.77
CA PHE A 247 10.92 -9.39 -10.60
C PHE A 247 10.32 -10.63 -11.27
N GLY A 248 8.99 -10.76 -11.26
CA GLY A 248 8.28 -11.80 -12.02
C GLY A 248 8.50 -11.66 -13.53
N ASN A 249 8.32 -10.45 -14.07
CA ASN A 249 8.50 -10.16 -15.49
C ASN A 249 9.94 -10.38 -15.97
N LEU A 250 10.92 -10.04 -15.14
CA LEU A 250 12.33 -10.26 -15.41
C LEU A 250 12.79 -11.71 -15.18
N ASN A 251 11.88 -12.61 -14.79
CA ASN A 251 12.16 -14.01 -14.47
C ASN A 251 13.32 -14.17 -13.46
N VAL A 252 13.32 -13.33 -12.41
CA VAL A 252 14.31 -13.42 -11.33
C VAL A 252 14.18 -14.80 -10.66
N ASN A 253 15.31 -15.49 -10.51
CA ASN A 253 15.33 -16.81 -9.91
C ASN A 253 14.97 -16.74 -8.42
N ALA A 254 13.74 -17.15 -8.09
CA ALA A 254 13.19 -17.16 -6.74
C ALA A 254 13.99 -18.03 -5.74
N SER A 255 14.79 -19.00 -6.23
CA SER A 255 15.65 -19.82 -5.37
C SER A 255 16.91 -19.07 -4.90
N LEU A 256 17.33 -18.03 -5.61
CA LEU A 256 18.50 -17.21 -5.27
C LEU A 256 18.10 -15.91 -4.57
N VAL A 257 17.04 -15.28 -5.06
CA VAL A 257 16.45 -14.07 -4.47
C VAL A 257 15.02 -14.43 -4.10
N ALA A 258 14.77 -14.67 -2.82
CA ALA A 258 13.47 -15.14 -2.36
C ALA A 258 12.44 -14.00 -2.35
N PHE A 259 11.31 -14.22 -3.03
CA PHE A 259 10.10 -13.41 -2.95
C PHE A 259 8.90 -14.31 -3.29
N ASN A 260 7.88 -14.31 -2.44
CA ASN A 260 6.73 -15.21 -2.51
C ASN A 260 5.48 -14.55 -3.12
N ARG A 261 5.51 -13.24 -3.40
CA ARG A 261 4.36 -12.45 -3.91
C ARG A 261 3.13 -12.56 -3.02
N VAL A 262 3.34 -12.70 -1.71
CA VAL A 262 2.26 -12.78 -0.72
C VAL A 262 2.30 -11.58 0.21
N VAL A 263 1.17 -10.88 0.28
CA VAL A 263 0.94 -9.75 1.18
C VAL A 263 -0.07 -10.16 2.25
N LEU A 264 0.26 -9.90 3.51
CA LEU A 264 -0.62 -10.07 4.66
C LEU A 264 -0.87 -8.72 5.34
N LEU A 265 -2.12 -8.28 5.32
CA LEU A 265 -2.58 -7.12 6.07
C LEU A 265 -3.32 -7.60 7.32
N HIS A 266 -2.96 -7.13 8.50
CA HIS A 266 -3.64 -7.53 9.74
C HIS A 266 -3.91 -6.37 10.67
N GLY A 267 -4.93 -6.49 11.51
CA GLY A 267 -5.28 -5.47 12.50
C GLY A 267 -6.79 -5.42 12.76
N PRO A 268 -7.28 -4.49 13.59
CA PRO A 268 -8.67 -4.43 14.01
C PRO A 268 -9.68 -4.39 12.83
N PRO A 269 -10.93 -4.85 13.01
CA PRO A 269 -11.94 -4.76 11.96
C PRO A 269 -12.32 -3.31 11.64
N GLY A 270 -12.62 -3.06 10.36
CA GLY A 270 -13.05 -1.73 9.89
C GLY A 270 -11.92 -0.71 9.70
N THR A 271 -10.65 -1.14 9.67
CA THR A 271 -9.47 -0.31 9.37
C THR A 271 -9.13 -0.21 7.88
N GLY A 272 -9.92 -0.85 6.99
CA GLY A 272 -9.77 -0.70 5.54
C GLY A 272 -8.84 -1.71 4.86
N LYS A 273 -8.45 -2.82 5.51
CA LYS A 273 -7.57 -3.85 4.96
C LYS A 273 -8.04 -4.40 3.59
N THR A 274 -9.28 -4.88 3.50
CA THR A 274 -9.87 -5.40 2.25
C THR A 274 -9.90 -4.32 1.15
N THR A 275 -10.32 -3.11 1.51
CA THR A 275 -10.32 -1.94 0.62
C THR A 275 -8.90 -1.62 0.12
N MET A 276 -7.89 -1.77 0.97
CA MET A 276 -6.49 -1.53 0.62
C MET A 276 -5.97 -2.57 -0.37
N CYS A 277 -6.29 -3.85 -0.19
CA CYS A 277 -5.95 -4.90 -1.16
C CYS A 277 -6.59 -4.63 -2.53
N LYS A 278 -7.88 -4.30 -2.56
CA LYS A 278 -8.61 -3.97 -3.80
C LYS A 278 -8.05 -2.73 -4.48
N GLY A 279 -7.78 -1.67 -3.71
CA GLY A 279 -7.15 -0.45 -4.22
C GLY A 279 -5.73 -0.69 -4.74
N LEU A 280 -4.92 -1.49 -4.05
CA LEU A 280 -3.58 -1.88 -4.48
C LEU A 280 -3.64 -2.63 -5.83
N ALA A 281 -4.52 -3.63 -5.93
CA ALA A 281 -4.70 -4.40 -7.16
C ALA A 281 -5.13 -3.51 -8.33
N GLN A 282 -6.08 -2.59 -8.12
CA GLN A 282 -6.49 -1.59 -9.12
C GLN A 282 -5.30 -0.76 -9.61
N LYS A 283 -4.46 -0.27 -8.69
CA LYS A 283 -3.29 0.55 -9.04
C LYS A 283 -2.25 -0.21 -9.84
N LEU A 284 -1.92 -1.43 -9.39
CA LEU A 284 -0.96 -2.27 -10.08
C LEU A 284 -1.48 -2.70 -11.46
N ALA A 285 -2.77 -3.04 -11.56
CA ALA A 285 -3.44 -3.34 -12.83
C ALA A 285 -3.28 -2.19 -13.83
N ILE A 286 -3.58 -0.95 -13.44
CA ILE A 286 -3.41 0.21 -14.32
C ILE A 286 -1.94 0.36 -14.76
N GLN A 287 -0.99 0.18 -13.86
CA GLN A 287 0.45 0.33 -14.14
C GLN A 287 1.02 -0.77 -15.05
N MET A 288 0.34 -1.91 -15.17
CA MET A 288 0.82 -3.06 -15.92
C MET A 288 0.01 -3.37 -17.18
N LEU A 289 -0.90 -2.49 -17.61
CA LEU A 289 -1.69 -2.64 -18.84
C LEU A 289 -0.84 -2.74 -20.12
N ASP A 290 0.41 -2.26 -20.07
CA ASP A 290 1.37 -2.41 -21.18
C ASP A 290 2.00 -3.83 -21.22
N THR A 291 1.90 -4.60 -20.13
CA THR A 291 2.47 -5.95 -19.99
C THR A 291 1.42 -7.06 -20.01
N TYR A 292 0.29 -6.83 -19.36
CA TYR A 292 -0.82 -7.78 -19.25
C TYR A 292 -2.08 -7.13 -19.82
N SER A 293 -2.75 -7.76 -20.77
CA SER A 293 -3.99 -7.23 -21.34
C SER A 293 -5.19 -7.45 -20.45
N GLU A 294 -5.17 -8.48 -19.59
CA GLU A 294 -6.33 -8.91 -18.81
C GLU A 294 -5.98 -9.11 -17.33
N PRO A 295 -5.85 -8.03 -16.53
CA PRO A 295 -5.71 -8.19 -15.10
C PRO A 295 -7.05 -8.56 -14.44
N VAL A 296 -7.07 -9.63 -13.64
CA VAL A 296 -8.25 -10.16 -12.96
C VAL A 296 -8.04 -10.15 -11.45
N PHE A 297 -9.10 -9.88 -10.70
CA PHE A 297 -9.13 -9.93 -9.24
C PHE A 297 -10.15 -10.95 -8.77
N VAL A 298 -9.69 -11.93 -7.99
CA VAL A 298 -10.49 -13.00 -7.41
C VAL A 298 -10.56 -12.79 -5.89
N GLU A 299 -11.76 -12.56 -5.36
CA GLU A 299 -12.02 -12.39 -3.92
C GLU A 299 -12.62 -13.66 -3.34
N ILE A 300 -11.92 -14.23 -2.36
CA ILE A 300 -12.29 -15.43 -1.62
C ILE A 300 -12.56 -15.03 -0.17
N ASN A 301 -13.79 -15.16 0.30
CA ASN A 301 -14.11 -14.94 1.72
C ASN A 301 -13.94 -16.25 2.51
N ALA A 302 -12.91 -16.32 3.35
CA ALA A 302 -12.58 -17.54 4.10
C ALA A 302 -13.71 -17.96 5.07
N HIS A 303 -14.41 -17.02 5.71
CA HIS A 303 -15.52 -17.37 6.60
C HIS A 303 -16.64 -18.12 5.85
N SER A 304 -17.02 -17.63 4.67
CA SER A 304 -18.05 -18.21 3.80
C SER A 304 -17.65 -19.56 3.22
N LEU A 305 -16.34 -19.74 2.94
CA LEU A 305 -15.77 -21.01 2.48
C LEU A 305 -15.85 -22.14 3.53
N PHE A 306 -15.92 -21.82 4.82
CA PHE A 306 -15.94 -22.84 5.87
C PHE A 306 -17.34 -23.07 6.46
N SER A 307 -18.17 -22.02 6.52
CA SER A 307 -19.53 -22.15 7.06
C SER A 307 -20.48 -22.94 6.16
N LYS A 308 -20.38 -22.77 4.83
CA LYS A 308 -21.29 -23.42 3.87
C LYS A 308 -20.91 -24.87 3.55
N TRP A 309 -19.65 -25.24 3.79
CA TRP A 309 -19.04 -26.38 3.11
C TRP A 309 -18.61 -27.52 4.03
N PHE A 310 -19.27 -27.64 5.19
CA PHE A 310 -18.99 -28.67 6.18
C PHE A 310 -19.56 -30.04 5.76
N SER A 311 -19.18 -30.55 4.58
CA SER A 311 -19.28 -31.97 4.14
C SER A 311 -18.66 -32.18 2.73
N GLU A 312 -18.60 -31.15 1.87
CA GLU A 312 -18.08 -31.24 0.48
C GLU A 312 -16.93 -30.25 0.14
N SER A 313 -16.51 -29.40 1.08
CA SER A 313 -15.54 -28.29 0.94
C SER A 313 -14.27 -28.58 0.15
N GLY A 314 -13.67 -29.75 0.30
CA GLY A 314 -12.39 -30.05 -0.35
C GLY A 314 -12.47 -29.98 -1.89
N LYS A 315 -13.56 -30.49 -2.48
CA LYS A 315 -13.72 -30.51 -3.95
C LYS A 315 -13.93 -29.12 -4.53
N LEU A 316 -14.58 -28.23 -3.80
CA LEU A 316 -14.89 -26.90 -4.31
C LEU A 316 -13.75 -25.93 -4.13
N VAL A 317 -12.94 -26.10 -3.08
CA VAL A 317 -11.62 -25.47 -3.04
C VAL A 317 -10.79 -25.93 -4.24
N SER A 318 -10.75 -27.23 -4.56
CA SER A 318 -10.06 -27.71 -5.77
C SER A 318 -10.59 -27.07 -7.05
N LYS A 319 -11.91 -27.08 -7.30
CA LYS A 319 -12.52 -26.44 -8.49
C LYS A 319 -12.23 -24.94 -8.59
N LEU A 320 -12.34 -24.21 -7.48
CA LEU A 320 -12.02 -22.78 -7.44
C LEU A 320 -10.59 -22.53 -7.89
N PHE A 321 -9.64 -23.29 -7.36
CA PHE A 321 -8.23 -23.14 -7.72
C PHE A 321 -7.90 -23.72 -9.10
N GLU A 322 -8.64 -24.71 -9.61
CA GLU A 322 -8.58 -25.11 -11.02
C GLU A 322 -8.94 -23.95 -11.93
N LYS A 323 -10.00 -23.20 -11.63
CA LYS A 323 -10.35 -22.00 -12.40
C LYS A 323 -9.32 -20.88 -12.27
N ILE A 324 -8.81 -20.61 -11.06
CA ILE A 324 -7.73 -19.62 -10.88
C ILE A 324 -6.49 -20.06 -11.67
N GLN A 325 -6.19 -21.36 -11.67
CA GLN A 325 -5.08 -21.92 -12.42
C GLN A 325 -5.27 -21.72 -13.93
N GLU A 326 -6.47 -21.98 -14.47
CA GLU A 326 -6.82 -21.72 -15.87
C GLU A 326 -6.58 -20.24 -16.24
N LEU A 327 -6.98 -19.30 -15.37
CA LEU A 327 -6.69 -17.87 -15.57
C LEU A 327 -5.18 -17.59 -15.56
N THR A 328 -4.41 -18.22 -14.67
CA THR A 328 -2.94 -18.02 -14.62
C THR A 328 -2.17 -18.77 -15.69
N ASP A 329 -2.78 -19.73 -16.39
CA ASP A 329 -2.16 -20.44 -17.51
C ASP A 329 -2.15 -19.59 -18.78
N ASP A 330 -3.04 -18.59 -18.87
CA ASP A 330 -2.94 -17.51 -19.84
C ASP A 330 -1.84 -16.51 -19.44
N GLU A 331 -0.84 -16.33 -20.31
CA GLU A 331 0.31 -15.45 -20.04
C GLU A 331 -0.04 -13.97 -20.13
N ASP A 332 -1.11 -13.62 -20.85
CA ASP A 332 -1.58 -12.24 -21.02
C ASP A 332 -2.46 -11.78 -19.83
N THR A 333 -2.86 -12.73 -18.99
CA THR A 333 -3.69 -12.51 -17.79
C THR A 333 -2.82 -12.42 -16.53
N PHE A 334 -3.09 -11.42 -15.69
CA PHE A 334 -2.50 -11.33 -14.35
C PHE A 334 -3.56 -11.47 -13.28
N VAL A 335 -3.38 -12.40 -12.34
CA VAL A 335 -4.40 -12.73 -11.34
C VAL A 335 -4.00 -12.24 -9.94
N PHE A 336 -4.81 -11.35 -9.36
CA PHE A 336 -4.78 -11.04 -7.94
C PHE A 336 -5.75 -11.94 -7.20
N VAL A 337 -5.27 -12.70 -6.21
CA VAL A 337 -6.12 -13.55 -5.37
C VAL A 337 -6.16 -12.98 -3.96
N LEU A 338 -7.32 -12.45 -3.55
CA LEU A 338 -7.57 -11.99 -2.19
C LEU A 338 -8.22 -13.12 -1.37
N VAL A 339 -7.57 -13.51 -0.27
CA VAL A 339 -8.18 -14.35 0.76
C VAL A 339 -8.51 -13.49 1.97
N ASP A 340 -9.79 -13.15 2.14
CA ASP A 340 -10.26 -12.30 3.25
C ASP A 340 -10.58 -13.11 4.50
N GLU A 341 -10.34 -12.51 5.67
CA GLU A 341 -10.61 -13.06 7.01
C GLU A 341 -9.90 -14.39 7.30
N VAL A 342 -8.59 -14.45 7.03
CA VAL A 342 -7.79 -15.69 7.21
C VAL A 342 -7.74 -16.20 8.66
N GLU A 343 -8.10 -15.39 9.66
CA GLU A 343 -8.24 -15.83 11.05
C GLU A 343 -9.28 -16.96 11.22
N SER A 344 -10.29 -17.00 10.35
CA SER A 344 -11.30 -18.06 10.36
C SER A 344 -10.69 -19.44 10.07
N LEU A 345 -9.65 -19.47 9.22
CA LEU A 345 -8.89 -20.68 8.88
C LEU A 345 -8.11 -21.20 10.09
N ALA A 346 -7.46 -20.28 10.81
CA ALA A 346 -6.69 -20.61 12.00
C ALA A 346 -7.59 -21.10 13.15
N ALA A 347 -8.76 -20.47 13.34
CA ALA A 347 -9.76 -20.90 14.30
C ALA A 347 -10.26 -22.32 14.00
N ALA A 348 -10.57 -22.61 12.72
CA ALA A 348 -10.97 -23.93 12.27
C ALA A 348 -9.90 -24.99 12.54
N ARG A 349 -8.61 -24.63 12.42
CA ARG A 349 -7.48 -25.52 12.74
C ARG A 349 -7.35 -25.80 14.23
N LYS A 350 -7.55 -24.78 15.09
CA LYS A 350 -7.45 -24.88 16.56
C LYS A 350 -8.66 -25.56 17.22
N ALA A 351 -9.85 -25.50 16.62
CA ALA A 351 -11.09 -26.00 17.19
C ALA A 351 -11.24 -27.54 17.20
N THR A 352 -10.18 -28.29 16.86
CA THR A 352 -10.26 -29.72 16.57
C THR A 352 -9.50 -30.54 17.61
N GLY A 353 -10.17 -31.57 18.15
CA GLY A 353 -9.60 -32.51 19.12
C GLY A 353 -8.65 -33.53 18.48
N ALA A 354 -8.58 -34.73 19.06
CA ALA A 354 -7.58 -35.75 18.73
C ALA A 354 -7.64 -36.38 17.32
N GLU A 355 -8.64 -36.04 16.49
CA GLU A 355 -8.71 -36.44 15.07
C GLU A 355 -8.65 -35.21 14.16
N PRO A 356 -7.88 -35.23 13.04
CA PRO A 356 -7.87 -34.13 12.10
C PRO A 356 -9.22 -34.03 11.42
N SER A 357 -10.01 -33.04 11.85
CA SER A 357 -11.34 -32.79 11.28
C SER A 357 -11.23 -32.44 9.79
N ASP A 358 -12.32 -32.63 9.05
CA ASP A 358 -12.40 -32.24 7.64
C ASP A 358 -12.02 -30.78 7.41
N ALA A 359 -12.25 -29.90 8.38
CA ALA A 359 -11.82 -28.50 8.32
C ALA A 359 -10.29 -28.35 8.20
N ILE A 360 -9.48 -29.17 8.89
CA ILE A 360 -8.02 -29.14 8.75
C ILE A 360 -7.58 -29.54 7.34
N ARG A 361 -8.26 -30.54 6.75
CA ARG A 361 -7.96 -30.99 5.39
C ARG A 361 -8.20 -29.88 4.37
N VAL A 362 -9.29 -29.14 4.54
CA VAL A 362 -9.64 -27.99 3.70
C VAL A 362 -8.64 -26.85 3.85
N VAL A 363 -8.25 -26.50 5.08
CA VAL A 363 -7.20 -25.48 5.32
C VAL A 363 -5.88 -25.89 4.67
N ASN A 364 -5.45 -27.14 4.83
CA ASN A 364 -4.21 -27.62 4.22
C ASN A 364 -4.31 -27.64 2.68
N ALA A 365 -5.47 -28.01 2.11
CA ALA A 365 -5.69 -27.97 0.67
C ALA A 365 -5.60 -26.53 0.15
N LEU A 366 -6.28 -25.57 0.81
CA LEU A 366 -6.20 -24.16 0.48
C LEU A 366 -4.76 -23.64 0.52
N LEU A 367 -4.02 -23.92 1.60
CA LEU A 367 -2.61 -23.52 1.73
C LEU A 367 -1.73 -24.11 0.62
N THR A 368 -1.97 -25.37 0.26
CA THR A 368 -1.24 -26.05 -0.83
C THR A 368 -1.50 -25.37 -2.17
N GLN A 369 -2.75 -24.99 -2.44
CA GLN A 369 -3.11 -24.29 -3.67
C GLN A 369 -2.56 -22.86 -3.71
N LEU A 370 -2.56 -22.15 -2.58
CA LEU A 370 -1.91 -20.84 -2.47
C LEU A 370 -0.39 -20.95 -2.69
N ASP A 371 0.25 -22.03 -2.26
CA ASP A 371 1.67 -22.26 -2.53
C ASP A 371 1.94 -22.48 -4.02
N ALA A 372 1.08 -23.23 -4.72
CA ALA A 372 1.19 -23.43 -6.16
C ALA A 372 1.09 -22.10 -6.95
N LEU A 373 0.22 -21.19 -6.52
CA LEU A 373 0.07 -19.87 -7.16
C LEU A 373 1.32 -18.98 -7.01
N LYS A 374 2.15 -19.17 -5.99
CA LYS A 374 3.38 -18.36 -5.82
C LYS A 374 4.40 -18.64 -6.91
N GLU A 375 4.40 -19.86 -7.44
CA GLU A 375 5.31 -20.26 -8.52
C GLU A 375 4.92 -19.60 -9.85
N LYS A 376 3.69 -19.09 -9.98
CA LYS A 376 3.21 -18.37 -11.15
C LYS A 376 3.77 -16.94 -11.19
N LYS A 377 4.37 -16.57 -12.32
CA LYS A 377 4.93 -15.22 -12.57
C LYS A 377 3.84 -14.14 -12.62
N ASN A 378 2.63 -14.53 -13.02
CA ASN A 378 1.47 -13.70 -13.28
C ASN A 378 0.38 -13.83 -12.19
N ALA A 379 0.78 -14.14 -10.95
CA ALA A 379 -0.14 -14.19 -9.82
C ALA A 379 0.42 -13.45 -8.59
N MET A 380 -0.48 -12.83 -7.82
CA MET A 380 -0.17 -12.23 -6.52
C MET A 380 -1.25 -12.57 -5.51
N VAL A 381 -0.84 -13.02 -4.33
CA VAL A 381 -1.76 -13.37 -3.24
C VAL A 381 -1.82 -12.24 -2.23
N LEU A 382 -3.03 -11.76 -1.96
CA LEU A 382 -3.35 -10.76 -0.95
C LEU A 382 -4.15 -11.44 0.16
N THR A 383 -3.81 -11.17 1.41
CA THR A 383 -4.49 -11.78 2.56
C THR A 383 -4.77 -10.73 3.62
N THR A 384 -5.91 -10.87 4.29
CA THR A 384 -6.35 -9.94 5.33
C THR A 384 -6.77 -10.68 6.59
N SER A 385 -6.44 -10.12 7.77
CA SER A 385 -6.90 -10.67 9.04
C SER A 385 -7.36 -9.63 10.06
N ASN A 386 -8.48 -9.89 10.74
CA ASN A 386 -8.97 -9.02 11.81
C ASN A 386 -8.38 -9.31 13.20
N VAL A 387 -7.70 -10.45 13.38
CA VAL A 387 -7.24 -10.91 14.70
C VAL A 387 -5.74 -11.21 14.64
N THR A 388 -4.94 -10.23 15.03
CA THR A 388 -3.46 -10.31 14.97
C THR A 388 -2.90 -11.54 15.68
N ASP A 389 -3.44 -11.92 16.85
CA ASP A 389 -2.92 -13.03 17.65
C ASP A 389 -3.43 -14.41 17.20
N ALA A 390 -4.42 -14.45 16.30
CA ALA A 390 -5.05 -15.68 15.84
C ALA A 390 -4.66 -16.05 14.40
N ILE A 391 -3.69 -15.39 13.78
CA ILE A 391 -3.25 -15.72 12.42
C ILE A 391 -2.49 -17.05 12.44
N ASP A 392 -2.76 -17.93 11.46
CA ASP A 392 -2.02 -19.19 11.33
C ASP A 392 -0.55 -18.90 10.95
N VAL A 393 0.38 -19.58 11.63
CA VAL A 393 1.82 -19.49 11.36
C VAL A 393 2.13 -19.79 9.89
N ALA A 394 1.36 -20.67 9.25
CA ALA A 394 1.49 -20.98 7.84
C ALA A 394 1.31 -19.74 6.94
N PHE A 395 0.40 -18.82 7.25
CA PHE A 395 0.25 -17.57 6.48
C PHE A 395 1.37 -16.58 6.78
N ILE A 396 1.76 -16.50 8.06
CA ILE A 396 2.86 -15.64 8.49
C ILE A 396 4.16 -16.02 7.78
N ASP A 397 4.53 -17.29 7.75
CA ASP A 397 5.79 -17.73 7.13
C ASP A 397 5.82 -17.53 5.61
N ARG A 398 4.64 -17.48 4.98
CA ARG A 398 4.47 -17.34 3.53
C ARG A 398 4.45 -15.90 3.04
N ALA A 399 4.13 -14.94 3.92
CA ALA A 399 3.98 -13.54 3.58
C ALA A 399 5.32 -12.81 3.61
N ASP A 400 5.71 -12.22 2.48
CA ASP A 400 6.90 -11.37 2.40
C ASP A 400 6.65 -10.03 3.09
N VAL A 401 5.43 -9.50 2.93
CA VAL A 401 4.97 -8.29 3.60
C VAL A 401 3.92 -8.63 4.64
N LYS A 402 4.21 -8.24 5.88
CA LYS A 402 3.30 -8.32 7.02
C LYS A 402 3.07 -6.89 7.49
N MET A 403 1.91 -6.35 7.19
CA MET A 403 1.61 -4.96 7.50
C MET A 403 0.45 -4.85 8.48
N TYR A 404 0.75 -4.23 9.63
CA TYR A 404 -0.27 -3.91 10.61
C TYR A 404 -1.03 -2.63 10.21
N VAL A 405 -2.35 -2.76 10.09
CA VAL A 405 -3.30 -1.69 9.77
C VAL A 405 -4.19 -1.44 10.99
N GLY A 406 -3.71 -0.55 11.85
CA GLY A 406 -4.40 -0.11 13.07
C GLY A 406 -5.52 0.89 12.81
N ASN A 407 -6.10 1.39 13.91
CA ASN A 407 -6.99 2.55 13.83
C ASN A 407 -6.19 3.79 13.37
N PRO A 408 -6.81 4.69 12.59
CA PRO A 408 -6.14 5.87 12.06
C PRO A 408 -5.63 6.82 13.15
N ALA A 409 -4.40 7.32 12.96
CA ALA A 409 -3.84 8.42 13.73
C ALA A 409 -4.63 9.73 13.53
N ASP A 410 -4.35 10.73 14.37
CA ASP A 410 -5.09 12.00 14.44
C ASP A 410 -5.17 12.71 13.08
N ALA A 411 -4.05 12.80 12.37
CA ALA A 411 -4.00 13.36 11.02
C ALA A 411 -4.94 12.61 10.07
N ALA A 412 -4.82 11.28 9.97
CA ALA A 412 -5.67 10.44 9.13
C ALA A 412 -7.17 10.56 9.49
N ARG A 413 -7.52 10.67 10.78
CA ARG A 413 -8.91 10.92 11.20
C ARG A 413 -9.42 12.27 10.70
N GLY A 414 -8.60 13.32 10.83
CA GLY A 414 -8.88 14.64 10.28
C GLY A 414 -9.17 14.59 8.77
N HIS A 415 -8.33 13.91 7.99
CA HIS A 415 -8.53 13.75 6.55
C HIS A 415 -9.81 12.98 6.21
N ILE A 416 -10.09 11.86 6.89
CA ILE A 416 -11.32 11.08 6.67
C ILE A 416 -12.56 11.94 6.94
N LEU A 417 -12.58 12.68 8.05
CA LEU A 417 -13.71 13.55 8.39
C LEU A 417 -13.87 14.69 7.39
N LEU A 418 -12.78 15.35 7.03
CA LEU A 418 -12.79 16.45 6.07
C LEU A 418 -13.28 16.00 4.69
N SER A 419 -12.79 14.86 4.19
CA SER A 419 -13.25 14.30 2.92
C SER A 419 -14.76 14.01 2.93
N SER A 420 -15.28 13.50 4.05
CA SER A 420 -16.72 13.26 4.22
C SER A 420 -17.53 14.56 4.26
N ILE A 421 -17.02 15.59 4.94
CA ILE A 421 -17.64 16.92 4.98
C ILE A 421 -17.67 17.56 3.59
N ASN A 422 -16.55 17.48 2.86
CA ASN A 422 -16.45 18.02 1.50
C ASN A 422 -17.43 17.34 0.55
N GLU A 423 -17.66 16.02 0.71
CA GLU A 423 -18.68 15.30 -0.05
C GLU A 423 -20.08 15.82 0.27
N LEU A 424 -20.41 16.02 1.56
CA LEU A 424 -21.70 16.59 1.97
C LEU A 424 -21.91 18.02 1.44
N LYS A 425 -20.84 18.81 1.34
CA LYS A 425 -20.86 20.14 0.71
C LYS A 425 -21.08 20.06 -0.80
N ARG A 426 -20.39 19.12 -1.46
CA ARG A 426 -20.51 18.90 -2.92
C ARG A 426 -21.94 18.57 -3.33
N VAL A 427 -22.64 17.75 -2.53
CA VAL A 427 -24.05 17.40 -2.78
C VAL A 427 -25.05 18.44 -2.27
N GLY A 428 -24.59 19.51 -1.62
CA GLY A 428 -25.42 20.61 -1.13
C GLY A 428 -26.17 20.32 0.18
N ILE A 429 -25.82 19.26 0.92
CA ILE A 429 -26.34 19.01 2.27
C ILE A 429 -25.77 20.03 3.26
N LEU A 430 -24.48 20.31 3.13
CA LEU A 430 -23.78 21.38 3.85
C LEU A 430 -23.53 22.57 2.90
N PRO A 431 -23.45 23.81 3.42
CA PRO A 431 -23.18 24.99 2.61
C PRO A 431 -21.81 24.91 1.93
N PRO A 432 -21.65 25.46 0.72
CA PRO A 432 -20.41 25.44 -0.05
C PRO A 432 -19.37 26.45 0.47
N THR A 433 -19.24 26.59 1.78
CA THR A 433 -18.22 27.40 2.43
C THR A 433 -16.87 26.72 2.31
N LYS A 434 -15.82 27.46 1.93
CA LYS A 434 -14.43 26.98 2.03
C LYS A 434 -14.14 26.71 3.50
N LEU A 435 -13.97 25.43 3.86
CA LEU A 435 -13.58 25.01 5.20
C LEU A 435 -12.08 25.29 5.48
N GLU A 436 -11.47 26.21 4.73
CA GLU A 436 -10.09 26.68 4.91
C GLU A 436 -9.87 27.28 6.30
N MET A 437 -10.94 27.70 7.00
CA MET A 437 -10.88 28.22 8.37
C MET A 437 -11.16 27.18 9.47
N ALA A 438 -11.55 25.93 9.17
CA ALA A 438 -11.88 24.95 10.21
C ALA A 438 -10.74 24.02 10.60
N LYS A 439 -9.71 23.79 9.77
CA LYS A 439 -8.55 22.96 10.15
C LYS A 439 -7.79 23.54 11.35
N ASP A 440 -7.71 24.87 11.42
CA ASP A 440 -7.17 25.64 12.56
C ASP A 440 -8.20 26.02 13.60
N SER A 441 -9.48 25.75 13.35
CA SER A 441 -10.51 25.95 14.36
C SER A 441 -10.30 24.94 15.47
N ASN A 442 -10.15 25.44 16.70
CA ASN A 442 -10.10 24.62 17.91
C ASN A 442 -11.25 23.59 17.94
N LEU A 443 -12.40 23.91 17.34
CA LEU A 443 -13.55 23.00 17.26
C LEU A 443 -13.28 21.75 16.40
N PHE A 444 -12.59 21.86 15.27
CA PHE A 444 -12.29 20.69 14.45
C PHE A 444 -11.23 19.80 15.12
N LYS A 445 -10.22 20.43 15.75
CA LYS A 445 -9.25 19.71 16.58
C LYS A 445 -9.96 18.95 17.71
N ASP A 446 -10.92 19.58 18.37
CA ASP A 446 -11.76 18.93 19.40
C ASP A 446 -12.57 17.74 18.86
N VAL A 447 -13.07 17.83 17.62
CA VAL A 447 -13.75 16.70 16.94
C VAL A 447 -12.77 15.56 16.70
N VAL A 448 -11.58 15.85 16.16
CA VAL A 448 -10.54 14.83 15.90
C VAL A 448 -10.12 14.13 17.20
N ILE A 449 -9.96 14.88 18.29
CA ILE A 449 -9.69 14.33 19.63
C ILE A 449 -10.85 13.45 20.10
N ALA A 450 -12.10 13.90 19.95
CA ALA A 450 -13.28 13.13 20.35
C ALA A 450 -13.46 11.80 19.60
N THR A 451 -12.83 11.66 18.43
CA THR A 451 -12.87 10.43 17.61
C THR A 451 -11.71 9.46 17.86
N GLU A 452 -10.90 9.70 18.89
CA GLU A 452 -9.81 8.81 19.29
C GLU A 452 -10.28 7.35 19.44
N GLY A 453 -9.52 6.42 18.83
CA GLY A 453 -9.80 4.98 18.89
C GLY A 453 -10.91 4.50 17.94
N MET A 454 -11.54 5.38 17.17
CA MET A 454 -12.51 4.98 16.14
C MET A 454 -11.81 4.36 14.93
N SER A 455 -12.45 3.34 14.34
CA SER A 455 -11.99 2.74 13.08
C SER A 455 -12.40 3.60 11.88
N GLY A 456 -11.71 3.45 10.74
CA GLY A 456 -12.04 4.17 9.51
C GLY A 456 -13.50 4.00 9.08
N ARG A 457 -14.06 2.79 9.22
CA ARG A 457 -15.48 2.51 8.99
C ARG A 457 -16.40 3.35 9.90
N ALA A 458 -16.05 3.48 11.17
CA ALA A 458 -16.84 4.26 12.12
C ALA A 458 -16.79 5.75 11.81
N LEU A 459 -15.61 6.26 11.48
CA LEU A 459 -15.41 7.65 11.07
C LEU A 459 -16.24 8.00 9.83
N ARG A 460 -16.25 7.15 8.80
CA ARG A 460 -17.08 7.38 7.61
C ARG A 460 -18.58 7.23 7.85
N LYS A 461 -18.99 6.54 8.91
CA LYS A 461 -20.40 6.43 9.32
C LYS A 461 -20.86 7.65 10.14
N LEU A 462 -19.93 8.33 10.81
CA LEU A 462 -20.22 9.39 11.77
C LEU A 462 -21.02 10.58 11.18
N PRO A 463 -20.71 11.11 9.97
CA PRO A 463 -21.48 12.21 9.38
C PRO A 463 -22.94 11.84 9.17
N PHE A 464 -23.22 10.62 8.68
CA PHE A 464 -24.58 10.13 8.49
C PHE A 464 -25.34 10.03 9.82
N LEU A 465 -24.72 9.43 10.85
CA LEU A 465 -25.32 9.32 12.19
C LEU A 465 -25.58 10.69 12.81
N THR A 466 -24.68 11.64 12.58
CA THR A 466 -24.84 13.02 13.06
C THR A 466 -26.09 13.67 12.44
N ILE A 467 -26.24 13.60 11.12
CA ILE A 467 -27.42 14.15 10.43
C ILE A 467 -28.69 13.45 10.88
N ALA A 468 -28.66 12.13 11.02
CA ALA A 468 -29.80 11.35 11.50
C ALA A 468 -30.21 11.73 12.94
N GLY A 469 -29.23 11.97 13.81
CA GLY A 469 -29.45 12.38 15.21
C GLY A 469 -29.95 13.81 15.38
N MET A 470 -29.71 14.70 14.40
CA MET A 470 -30.16 16.09 14.44
C MET A 470 -31.68 16.27 14.33
N ASN A 471 -32.45 15.23 13.96
CA ASN A 471 -33.92 15.26 13.85
C ASN A 471 -34.48 16.48 13.08
N ARG A 472 -33.77 16.93 12.03
CA ARG A 472 -34.20 18.07 11.21
C ARG A 472 -35.21 17.68 10.14
N SER A 473 -36.11 18.60 9.82
CA SER A 473 -36.97 18.51 8.63
C SER A 473 -36.17 18.90 7.39
N MET A 474 -36.45 18.28 6.23
CA MET A 474 -35.85 18.64 4.93
C MET A 474 -36.07 20.12 4.53
N CYS A 475 -36.88 20.85 5.29
CA CYS A 475 -37.23 22.26 5.09
C CYS A 475 -36.36 23.26 5.87
N ASP A 476 -35.50 22.80 6.79
CA ASP A 476 -34.84 23.66 7.81
C ASP A 476 -33.61 24.45 7.29
N GLY A 477 -33.40 24.50 5.97
CA GLY A 477 -32.25 25.17 5.35
C GLY A 477 -30.90 24.47 5.60
N PRO A 478 -29.81 24.99 5.01
CA PRO A 478 -28.48 24.36 5.13
C PRO A 478 -27.97 24.42 6.58
N ILE A 479 -27.35 23.32 7.03
CA ILE A 479 -26.76 23.22 8.37
C ILE A 479 -25.47 24.05 8.39
N ASN A 480 -25.31 24.94 9.37
CA ASN A 480 -24.06 25.69 9.50
C ASN A 480 -22.88 24.75 9.85
N ASP A 481 -21.69 25.03 9.31
CA ASP A 481 -20.48 24.22 9.54
C ASP A 481 -20.15 24.06 11.03
N GLU A 482 -20.27 25.13 11.84
CA GLU A 482 -20.02 25.05 13.29
C GLU A 482 -21.05 24.19 14.03
N GLU A 483 -22.33 24.30 13.67
CA GLU A 483 -23.42 23.52 14.25
C GLU A 483 -23.19 22.03 13.94
N PHE A 484 -22.83 21.74 12.69
CA PHE A 484 -22.48 20.39 12.26
C PHE A 484 -21.30 19.83 13.04
N LEU A 485 -20.18 20.55 13.13
CA LEU A 485 -18.99 20.08 13.85
C LEU A 485 -19.25 19.81 15.34
N ARG A 486 -20.06 20.65 16.01
CA ARG A 486 -20.45 20.39 17.41
C ARG A 486 -21.25 19.10 17.55
N ALA A 487 -22.21 18.87 16.66
CA ALA A 487 -23.00 17.65 16.68
C ALA A 487 -22.17 16.41 16.33
N VAL A 488 -21.20 16.51 15.40
CA VAL A 488 -20.26 15.43 15.10
C VAL A 488 -19.46 15.06 16.35
N ARG A 489 -18.96 16.07 17.10
CA ARG A 489 -18.25 15.85 18.36
C ARG A 489 -19.12 15.13 19.40
N GLU A 490 -20.36 15.59 19.59
CA GLU A 490 -21.30 14.96 20.52
C GLU A 490 -21.64 13.53 20.12
N GLN A 491 -21.90 13.29 18.83
CA GLN A 491 -22.14 11.95 18.30
C GLN A 491 -20.93 11.04 18.49
N ALA A 492 -19.70 11.54 18.29
CA ALA A 492 -18.48 10.77 18.50
C ALA A 492 -18.36 10.29 19.96
N ILE A 493 -18.64 11.19 20.91
CA ILE A 493 -18.63 10.88 22.34
C ILE A 493 -19.73 9.86 22.68
N ASN A 494 -20.93 10.00 22.10
CA ASN A 494 -22.01 9.03 22.31
C ASN A 494 -21.61 7.64 21.81
N GLU A 495 -21.03 7.56 20.62
CA GLU A 495 -20.62 6.28 20.04
C GLU A 495 -19.52 5.59 20.85
N LYS A 496 -18.60 6.36 21.44
CA LYS A 496 -17.60 5.83 22.36
C LYS A 496 -18.24 5.26 23.61
N ARG A 497 -19.19 5.99 24.22
CA ARG A 497 -19.95 5.51 25.40
C ARG A 497 -20.76 4.25 25.09
N GLU A 498 -21.39 4.17 23.92
CA GLU A 498 -22.13 2.97 23.52
C GLU A 498 -21.21 1.77 23.33
N ARG A 499 -20.03 1.97 22.71
CA ARG A 499 -19.01 0.92 22.60
C ARG A 499 -18.48 0.46 23.95
N GLU A 500 -18.22 1.38 24.87
CA GLU A 500 -17.80 1.05 26.23
C GLU A 500 -18.89 0.23 26.95
N ARG A 501 -20.17 0.56 26.78
CA ARG A 501 -21.29 -0.23 27.34
C ARG A 501 -21.39 -1.63 26.74
N LEU A 502 -21.16 -1.77 25.44
CA LEU A 502 -21.18 -3.06 24.75
C LEU A 502 -19.94 -3.89 25.09
N GLY A 503 -18.78 -3.26 25.23
CA GLY A 503 -17.50 -3.89 25.57
C GLY A 503 -17.37 -4.27 27.05
N ALA A 504 -18.05 -3.56 27.96
CA ALA A 504 -18.09 -3.91 29.38
C ALA A 504 -19.01 -5.11 29.70
N ASN A 505 -19.78 -5.58 28.72
CA ASN A 505 -20.67 -6.73 28.84
C ASN A 505 -20.12 -8.03 28.21
N ASN A 506 -18.89 -8.00 27.70
CA ASN A 506 -18.12 -9.17 27.24
C ASN A 506 -16.86 -9.31 28.10
#